data_AF-A0A1D5UTU4-F1
#
_entry.id   AF-A0A1D5UTU4-F1
#
_cell.length_a   1.000
_cell.length_b   1.000
_cell.length_c   1.000
_cell.angle_alpha   90.00
_cell.angle_beta   90.00
_cell.angle_gamma   90.00
#
_symmetry.space_group_name_H-M   'P 1'
#
loop_
_entity.id
_entity.type
_entity.pdbx_description
1 polymer ?
#
loop_
_entity_poly.entity_id
_entity_poly.type
_entity_poly.pdbx_seq_one_letter_code
_entity_poly.pdbx_strand_id
1 'polypeptide(L)'
;MESFELELGDQWRRAGAGRPHDPTGVPPSRFLWGSNYPPMRFTFSGDGSTKNTLQFFSVKVAKINESLQWPLDVYGFFSVRDVVDHKRNMIFSRDRDNCQTISQEDPYLTLTGPTRAVVVTSDPLYFEIELKVKGTAESEDKYLSRLIMTYRTGFLDRSFTSGLSTLEMAFKEIIQSVEATISVKVVDGSWPDGFRGVFCASIDDIASLKVKLLECGDDRLPLDADGNIKLRCKVVSVGLEGLLRISVMAQCINGDQVVESHCREDVKSHEVVFEPRRSGTSSNTELKIGSCRMEVTVSWSLFSYQL
;
A
#
# COMPACT_ATOMS: atom_id res chain seq x y z
N MET A 1 25.85 27.74 4.59
CA MET A 1 24.67 26.90 4.29
C MET A 1 24.59 25.69 5.22
N GLU A 2 25.71 25.18 5.76
CA GLU A 2 25.72 24.21 6.88
C GLU A 2 25.31 24.83 8.24
N SER A 3 25.42 26.15 8.42
CA SER A 3 25.07 26.81 9.68
C SER A 3 23.55 26.91 9.94
N PHE A 4 22.73 26.85 8.89
CA PHE A 4 21.26 26.96 9.00
C PHE A 4 20.61 25.60 9.34
N GLU A 5 21.22 24.49 8.91
CA GLU A 5 20.74 23.13 9.21
C GLU A 5 21.07 22.69 10.65
N LEU A 6 22.21 23.14 11.20
CA LEU A 6 22.54 22.93 12.61
C LEU A 6 21.64 23.74 13.56
N GLU A 7 21.23 24.95 13.17
CA GLU A 7 20.35 25.79 13.99
C GLU A 7 18.91 25.23 14.09
N LEU A 8 18.38 24.66 13.00
CA LEU A 8 17.08 23.99 13.01
C LEU A 8 17.14 22.67 13.80
N GLY A 9 18.18 21.86 13.61
CA GLY A 9 18.35 20.60 14.35
C GLY A 9 18.49 20.76 15.87
N ASP A 10 19.12 21.85 16.33
CA ASP A 10 19.32 22.11 17.76
C ASP A 10 18.19 22.93 18.42
N GLN A 11 17.38 23.70 17.66
CA GLN A 11 16.16 24.30 18.20
C GLN A 11 15.11 23.26 18.60
N TRP A 12 14.99 22.15 17.85
CA TRP A 12 14.01 21.11 18.15
C TRP A 12 14.41 20.22 19.34
N ARG A 13 15.70 20.03 19.62
CA ARG A 13 16.17 19.27 20.80
C ARG A 13 15.97 20.00 22.13
N ARG A 14 15.86 21.34 22.11
CA ARG A 14 15.69 22.16 23.33
C ARG A 14 14.24 22.47 23.71
N ALA A 15 13.26 22.19 22.86
CA ALA A 15 11.85 22.45 23.14
C ALA A 15 11.21 21.33 23.99
N GLY A 16 11.63 21.24 25.25
CA GLY A 16 10.81 20.64 26.29
C GLY A 16 9.57 21.49 26.53
N ALA A 17 8.40 20.85 26.56
CA ALA A 17 7.13 21.40 27.05
C ALA A 17 6.75 22.81 26.51
N GLY A 18 6.41 22.91 25.23
CA GLY A 18 5.78 24.10 24.66
C GLY A 18 5.23 23.79 23.27
N ARG A 19 4.01 24.24 22.96
CA ARG A 19 3.38 24.01 21.64
C ARG A 19 4.30 24.54 20.53
N PRO A 20 4.57 23.77 19.46
CA PRO A 20 5.30 24.31 18.31
C PRO A 20 4.47 25.39 17.62
N HIS A 21 5.06 26.57 17.47
CA HIS A 21 4.57 27.61 16.59
C HIS A 21 4.90 27.21 15.14
N ASP A 22 3.88 27.05 14.30
CA ASP A 22 4.03 26.72 12.88
C ASP A 22 4.41 27.98 12.08
N PRO A 23 5.58 28.02 11.41
CA PRO A 23 6.01 29.16 10.62
C PRO A 23 5.28 29.28 9.26
N THR A 24 4.41 28.33 8.90
CA THR A 24 3.65 28.38 7.64
C THR A 24 2.30 29.08 7.78
N GLY A 25 1.86 29.39 9.00
CA GLY A 25 0.59 30.11 9.24
C GLY A 25 -0.66 29.39 8.72
N VAL A 26 -0.58 28.10 8.38
CA VAL A 26 -1.75 27.36 7.89
C VAL A 26 -2.40 26.62 9.06
N PRO A 27 -3.66 26.94 9.43
CA PRO A 27 -4.30 26.28 10.55
C PRO A 27 -4.49 24.77 10.30
N PRO A 28 -4.35 23.92 11.34
CA PRO A 28 -4.41 22.46 11.22
C PRO A 28 -5.71 21.89 10.62
N SER A 29 -6.78 22.68 10.57
CA SER A 29 -8.13 22.26 10.21
C SER A 29 -8.43 22.26 8.70
N ARG A 30 -7.48 22.66 7.82
CA ARG A 30 -7.72 22.73 6.36
C ARG A 30 -7.21 21.54 5.53
N PHE A 31 -6.60 20.52 6.14
CA PHE A 31 -5.87 19.44 5.44
C PHE A 31 -6.52 18.03 5.56
N LEU A 32 -7.85 17.95 5.48
CA LEU A 32 -8.57 16.66 5.43
C LEU A 32 -8.79 16.11 4.01
N TRP A 33 -8.33 16.80 2.97
CA TRP A 33 -8.61 16.38 1.60
C TRP A 33 -7.56 15.38 1.09
N GLY A 34 -8.00 14.14 0.83
CA GLY A 34 -7.23 13.16 0.06
C GLY A 34 -6.94 13.65 -1.37
N SER A 35 -6.10 12.90 -2.10
CA SER A 35 -5.80 13.17 -3.53
C SER A 35 -7.07 13.51 -4.31
N ASN A 36 -7.04 14.62 -5.05
CA ASN A 36 -8.16 15.01 -5.91
C ASN A 36 -8.21 14.21 -7.21
N TYR A 37 -7.12 13.50 -7.50
CA TYR A 37 -6.95 12.72 -8.71
C TYR A 37 -7.33 11.27 -8.40
N PRO A 38 -8.46 10.76 -8.92
CA PRO A 38 -8.78 9.35 -8.84
C PRO A 38 -7.83 8.55 -9.74
N PRO A 39 -7.67 7.23 -9.49
CA PRO A 39 -7.01 6.35 -10.45
C PRO A 39 -7.76 6.33 -11.79
N MET A 40 -7.12 5.82 -12.84
CA MET A 40 -7.70 5.65 -14.19
C MET A 40 -8.07 6.94 -14.94
N ARG A 41 -7.68 8.13 -14.44
CA ARG A 41 -8.09 9.42 -15.02
C ARG A 41 -7.77 9.54 -16.52
N PHE A 42 -6.66 8.97 -16.96
CA PHE A 42 -6.17 9.09 -18.34
C PHE A 42 -6.31 7.79 -19.14
N THR A 43 -7.16 6.88 -18.70
CA THR A 43 -7.32 5.57 -19.35
C THR A 43 -7.91 5.68 -20.77
N PHE A 44 -8.73 6.68 -21.06
CA PHE A 44 -9.41 6.81 -22.37
C PHE A 44 -9.10 8.11 -23.13
N SER A 45 -8.33 9.01 -22.55
CA SER A 45 -8.03 10.32 -23.15
C SER A 45 -6.77 10.28 -24.03
N GLY A 46 -5.84 9.35 -23.77
CA GLY A 46 -4.60 9.19 -24.55
C GLY A 46 -3.59 10.35 -24.40
N ASP A 47 -3.95 11.38 -23.64
CA ASP A 47 -3.09 12.49 -23.25
C ASP A 47 -2.23 12.11 -22.04
N GLY A 48 -1.05 12.69 -21.96
CA GLY A 48 -0.07 12.43 -20.91
C GLY A 48 1.21 11.77 -21.40
N SER A 49 2.04 11.38 -20.45
CA SER A 49 3.35 10.77 -20.70
C SER A 49 3.67 9.76 -19.60
N THR A 50 4.56 8.83 -19.90
CA THR A 50 5.16 7.97 -18.88
C THR A 50 5.97 8.81 -17.90
N LYS A 51 6.00 8.39 -16.64
CA LYS A 51 6.78 9.04 -15.58
C LYS A 51 7.57 8.02 -14.80
N ASN A 52 8.58 8.48 -14.08
CA ASN A 52 9.10 7.66 -12.99
C ASN A 52 8.08 7.70 -11.85
N THR A 53 7.91 6.58 -11.18
CA THR A 53 6.96 6.50 -10.06
C THR A 53 7.50 5.67 -8.92
N LEU A 54 7.05 5.95 -7.70
CA LEU A 54 7.43 5.19 -6.52
C LEU A 54 6.37 4.14 -6.16
N GLN A 55 6.71 2.85 -6.26
CA GLN A 55 5.85 1.74 -5.87
C GLN A 55 6.20 1.26 -4.46
N PHE A 56 5.21 1.21 -3.57
CA PHE A 56 5.31 0.59 -2.25
C PHE A 56 4.84 -0.87 -2.29
N PHE A 57 5.60 -1.75 -1.67
CA PHE A 57 5.30 -3.19 -1.57
C PHE A 57 4.89 -3.57 -0.16
N SER A 58 5.60 -3.07 0.85
CA SER A 58 5.30 -3.35 2.25
C SER A 58 5.79 -2.25 3.19
N VAL A 59 5.11 -2.11 4.33
CA VAL A 59 5.59 -1.35 5.49
C VAL A 59 5.53 -2.27 6.70
N LYS A 60 6.66 -2.42 7.38
CA LYS A 60 6.87 -3.34 8.49
C LYS A 60 7.27 -2.56 9.73
N VAL A 61 6.68 -2.88 10.88
CA VAL A 61 7.17 -2.43 12.18
C VAL A 61 8.28 -3.39 12.62
N ALA A 62 9.52 -3.10 12.24
CA ALA A 62 10.65 -4.01 12.40
C ALA A 62 11.15 -4.13 13.84
N LYS A 63 11.04 -3.03 14.60
CA LYS A 63 11.40 -2.98 16.02
C LYS A 63 10.40 -2.13 16.77
N ILE A 64 10.14 -2.49 18.02
CA ILE A 64 9.36 -1.70 18.96
C ILE A 64 10.22 -1.40 20.19
N ASN A 65 9.94 -0.29 20.86
CA ASN A 65 10.56 0.07 22.12
C ASN A 65 10.12 -0.90 23.24
N GLU A 66 10.99 -1.14 24.22
CA GLU A 66 10.75 -2.06 25.35
C GLU A 66 9.50 -1.72 26.18
N SER A 67 9.01 -0.48 26.11
CA SER A 67 7.77 -0.04 26.76
C SER A 67 6.48 -0.51 26.07
N LEU A 68 6.58 -1.17 24.91
CA LEU A 68 5.48 -1.78 24.18
C LEU A 68 5.61 -3.31 24.17
N GLN A 69 4.49 -4.01 24.05
CA GLN A 69 4.45 -5.46 23.97
C GLN A 69 3.56 -5.87 22.80
N TRP A 70 3.97 -6.89 22.06
CA TRP A 70 3.16 -7.47 21.00
C TRP A 70 1.97 -8.26 21.59
N PRO A 71 0.83 -8.38 20.88
CA PRO A 71 0.50 -7.68 19.63
C PRO A 71 0.14 -6.20 19.85
N LEU A 72 0.18 -5.40 18.78
CA LEU A 72 -0.15 -3.98 18.80
C LEU A 72 -1.38 -3.69 17.95
N ASP A 73 -2.36 -2.98 18.51
CA ASP A 73 -3.47 -2.40 17.78
C ASP A 73 -3.07 -1.04 17.20
N VAL A 74 -2.69 -1.04 15.92
CA VAL A 74 -2.12 0.13 15.24
C VAL A 74 -3.17 0.86 14.41
N TYR A 75 -3.22 2.17 14.55
CA TYR A 75 -4.05 3.06 13.74
C TYR A 75 -3.31 4.34 13.37
N GLY A 76 -3.91 5.17 12.52
CA GLY A 76 -3.32 6.39 11.99
C GLY A 76 -3.14 6.32 10.48
N PHE A 77 -2.13 7.00 9.94
CA PHE A 77 -1.91 7.05 8.50
C PHE A 77 -0.43 7.06 8.11
N PHE A 78 -0.19 6.57 6.90
CA PHE A 78 1.00 6.85 6.10
C PHE A 78 0.54 7.35 4.74
N SER A 79 0.99 8.54 4.35
CA SER A 79 0.72 9.13 3.05
C SER A 79 1.98 9.63 2.38
N VAL A 80 1.91 9.76 1.05
CA VAL A 80 2.94 10.40 0.24
C VAL A 80 2.34 11.60 -0.47
N ARG A 81 3.08 12.71 -0.49
CA ARG A 81 2.78 13.87 -1.34
C ARG A 81 3.76 13.91 -2.48
N ASP A 82 3.24 13.98 -3.68
CA ASP A 82 4.00 14.21 -4.90
C ASP A 82 3.60 15.55 -5.54
N VAL A 83 4.21 15.84 -6.67
CA VAL A 83 4.01 17.10 -7.41
C VAL A 83 2.69 17.18 -8.19
N VAL A 84 1.91 16.10 -8.24
CA VAL A 84 0.70 16.09 -9.09
C VAL A 84 -0.39 16.97 -8.48
N ASP A 85 -0.58 16.90 -7.16
CA ASP A 85 -1.55 17.75 -6.47
C ASP A 85 -1.12 18.21 -5.07
N HIS A 86 0.08 17.81 -4.62
CA HIS A 86 0.61 18.05 -3.27
C HIS A 86 -0.31 17.61 -2.14
N LYS A 87 -1.32 16.77 -2.43
CA LYS A 87 -2.24 16.23 -1.42
C LYS A 87 -1.74 14.88 -0.91
N ARG A 88 -2.35 14.42 0.18
CA ARG A 88 -2.06 13.10 0.74
C ARG A 88 -2.57 12.01 -0.19
N ASN A 89 -1.64 11.30 -0.80
CA ASN A 89 -1.91 10.02 -1.44
C ASN A 89 -1.70 8.93 -0.38
N MET A 90 -2.80 8.37 0.14
CA MET A 90 -2.76 7.47 1.29
C MET A 90 -2.20 6.10 0.90
N ILE A 91 -1.17 5.64 1.62
CA ILE A 91 -0.59 4.30 1.50
C ILE A 91 -1.20 3.36 2.54
N PHE A 92 -1.39 3.86 3.76
CA PHE A 92 -2.09 3.20 4.86
C PHE A 92 -2.96 4.22 5.57
N SER A 93 -4.18 3.85 5.92
CA SER A 93 -5.08 4.68 6.73
C SER A 93 -6.04 3.80 7.51
N ARG A 94 -6.07 3.96 8.83
CA ARG A 94 -6.99 3.30 9.75
C ARG A 94 -7.38 4.26 10.86
N ASP A 95 -8.67 4.35 11.12
CA ASP A 95 -9.18 5.06 12.29
C ASP A 95 -9.00 4.20 13.56
N ARG A 96 -9.08 4.84 14.73
CA ARG A 96 -8.91 4.16 16.02
C ARG A 96 -9.90 3.02 16.26
N ASP A 97 -11.13 3.18 15.78
CA ASP A 97 -12.19 2.17 15.93
C ASP A 97 -12.02 0.99 14.96
N ASN A 98 -11.22 1.17 13.92
CA ASN A 98 -10.89 0.17 12.91
C ASN A 98 -9.36 -0.04 12.84
N CYS A 99 -8.71 -0.11 14.01
CA CYS A 99 -7.28 -0.36 14.09
C CYS A 99 -6.92 -1.73 13.50
N GLN A 100 -5.67 -1.88 13.06
CA GLN A 100 -5.11 -3.16 12.65
C GLN A 100 -4.26 -3.73 13.77
N THR A 101 -4.57 -4.95 14.20
CA THR A 101 -3.67 -5.73 15.06
C THR A 101 -2.49 -6.26 14.24
N ILE A 102 -1.27 -6.00 14.69
CA ILE A 102 -0.03 -6.58 14.15
C ILE A 102 0.71 -7.34 15.26
N SER A 103 1.40 -8.43 14.89
CA SER A 103 2.14 -9.26 15.84
C SER A 103 3.62 -9.30 15.51
N GLN A 104 4.41 -10.00 16.33
CA GLN A 104 5.83 -10.21 16.05
C GLN A 104 6.04 -11.09 14.81
N GLU A 105 5.14 -12.05 14.58
CA GLU A 105 5.15 -12.99 13.46
C GLU A 105 4.62 -12.35 12.17
N ASP A 106 3.64 -11.44 12.28
CA ASP A 106 3.13 -10.62 11.17
C ASP A 106 3.14 -9.11 11.52
N PRO A 107 4.33 -8.46 11.45
CA PRO A 107 4.51 -7.06 11.81
C PRO A 107 4.20 -6.09 10.67
N TYR A 108 3.42 -6.49 9.67
CA TYR A 108 3.19 -5.71 8.45
C TYR A 108 1.88 -4.91 8.50
N LEU A 109 1.95 -3.65 8.08
CA LEU A 109 0.76 -2.84 7.87
C LEU A 109 0.05 -3.31 6.59
N THR A 110 -1.27 -3.46 6.66
CA THR A 110 -2.08 -3.77 5.48
C THR A 110 -2.30 -2.50 4.68
N LEU A 111 -1.51 -2.32 3.63
CA LEU A 111 -1.58 -1.16 2.76
C LEU A 111 -2.92 -1.11 2.02
N THR A 112 -3.49 0.09 1.92
CA THR A 112 -4.77 0.37 1.25
C THR A 112 -4.59 1.20 -0.02
N GLY A 113 -3.35 1.56 -0.34
CA GLY A 113 -3.05 2.40 -1.47
C GLY A 113 -1.69 2.10 -2.10
N PRO A 114 -1.23 2.99 -2.99
CA PRO A 114 -1.72 4.36 -3.13
C PRO A 114 -3.09 4.48 -3.82
N THR A 115 -3.75 5.64 -3.70
CA THR A 115 -5.01 5.94 -4.43
C THR A 115 -4.77 6.11 -5.93
N ARG A 116 -3.58 6.60 -6.29
CA ARG A 116 -3.05 6.75 -7.64
C ARG A 116 -1.54 6.52 -7.61
N ALA A 117 -0.89 6.20 -8.72
CA ALA A 117 0.56 6.03 -8.71
C ALA A 117 1.28 7.33 -8.28
N VAL A 118 2.35 7.17 -7.50
CA VAL A 118 3.13 8.28 -6.91
C VAL A 118 4.17 8.74 -7.92
N VAL A 119 4.05 9.96 -8.44
CA VAL A 119 4.92 10.46 -9.51
C VAL A 119 6.22 11.04 -8.94
N VAL A 120 7.36 10.56 -9.42
CA VAL A 120 8.69 11.04 -9.04
C VAL A 120 9.18 12.07 -10.07
N THR A 121 9.64 13.21 -9.59
CA THR A 121 10.31 14.27 -10.38
C THR A 121 11.58 14.73 -9.67
N SER A 122 12.20 15.82 -10.13
CA SER A 122 13.32 16.47 -9.45
C SER A 122 12.94 17.05 -8.08
N ASP A 123 11.66 17.38 -7.88
CA ASP A 123 11.15 17.86 -6.61
C ASP A 123 10.97 16.69 -5.64
N PRO A 124 11.29 16.89 -4.35
CA PRO A 124 11.20 15.81 -3.38
C PRO A 124 9.75 15.39 -3.14
N LEU A 125 9.55 14.09 -2.95
CA LEU A 125 8.31 13.57 -2.36
C LEU A 125 8.35 13.77 -0.85
N TYR A 126 7.19 13.92 -0.22
CA TYR A 126 7.08 13.99 1.24
C TYR A 126 6.33 12.78 1.75
N PHE A 127 6.97 11.97 2.59
CA PHE A 127 6.31 10.92 3.34
C PHE A 127 5.84 11.51 4.66
N GLU A 128 4.55 11.41 4.93
CA GLU A 128 3.95 11.81 6.20
C GLU A 128 3.40 10.58 6.90
N ILE A 129 3.94 10.28 8.07
CA ILE A 129 3.57 9.11 8.86
C ILE A 129 3.18 9.57 10.25
N GLU A 130 1.97 9.20 10.66
CA GLU A 130 1.51 9.32 12.04
C GLU A 130 0.78 8.02 12.40
N LEU A 131 1.48 7.13 13.10
CA LEU A 131 0.97 5.86 13.57
C LEU A 131 0.90 5.86 15.09
N LYS A 132 -0.16 5.27 15.63
CA LYS A 132 -0.44 5.18 17.06
C LYS A 132 -0.77 3.75 17.44
N VAL A 133 -0.42 3.38 18.67
CA VAL A 133 -0.91 2.18 19.34
C VAL A 133 -2.12 2.57 20.17
N LYS A 134 -3.22 1.84 20.01
CA LYS A 134 -4.46 2.01 20.76
C LYS A 134 -4.28 1.56 22.21
N GLY A 135 -4.58 2.45 23.15
CA GLY A 135 -4.74 2.14 24.57
C GLY A 135 -6.20 1.83 24.93
N THR A 136 -6.46 1.61 26.22
CA THR A 136 -7.83 1.33 26.70
C THR A 136 -8.74 2.54 26.46
N ALA A 137 -8.22 3.73 26.77
CA ALA A 137 -8.83 5.02 26.47
C ALA A 137 -7.95 5.84 25.51
N GLU A 138 -8.52 6.83 24.82
CA GLU A 138 -7.78 7.69 23.89
C GLU A 138 -6.59 8.42 24.56
N SER A 139 -6.73 8.77 25.85
CA SER A 139 -5.66 9.39 26.63
C SER A 139 -4.46 8.47 26.87
N GLU A 140 -4.63 7.15 26.70
CA GLU A 140 -3.57 6.15 26.84
C GLU A 140 -2.90 5.79 25.50
N ASP A 141 -3.41 6.32 24.39
CA ASP A 141 -2.85 6.06 23.06
C ASP A 141 -1.41 6.62 22.97
N LYS A 142 -0.52 5.84 22.36
CA LYS A 142 0.89 6.20 22.23
C LYS A 142 1.25 6.36 20.76
N TYR A 143 2.05 7.37 20.42
CA TYR A 143 2.64 7.46 19.09
C TYR A 143 3.62 6.30 18.89
N LEU A 144 3.30 5.42 17.95
CA LEU A 144 4.19 4.37 17.49
C LEU A 144 5.32 4.97 16.65
N SER A 145 4.94 5.78 15.66
CA SER A 145 5.85 6.52 14.78
C SER A 145 5.22 7.83 14.36
N ARG A 146 6.01 8.91 14.35
CA ARG A 146 5.58 10.21 13.86
C ARG A 146 6.74 10.90 13.15
N LEU A 147 6.72 10.89 11.83
CA LEU A 147 7.83 11.42 11.04
C LEU A 147 7.35 12.02 9.73
N ILE A 148 8.07 13.04 9.30
CA ILE A 148 7.99 13.61 7.95
C ILE A 148 9.38 13.48 7.36
N MET A 149 9.48 12.93 6.15
CA MET A 149 10.75 12.83 5.44
C MET A 149 10.61 13.14 3.96
N THR A 150 11.71 13.56 3.37
CA THR A 150 11.80 13.79 1.94
C THR A 150 12.42 12.59 1.24
N TYR A 151 11.82 12.18 0.13
CA TYR A 151 12.41 11.20 -0.77
C TYR A 151 12.86 11.88 -2.06
N ARG A 152 14.07 11.53 -2.50
CA ARG A 152 14.65 11.92 -3.79
C ARG A 152 15.17 10.66 -4.49
N THR A 153 15.22 10.67 -5.82
CA THR A 153 15.85 9.59 -6.60
C THR A 153 17.25 9.29 -6.07
N GLY A 154 17.58 8.01 -5.96
CA GLY A 154 18.84 7.54 -5.38
C GLY A 154 18.83 7.39 -3.84
N PHE A 155 17.72 7.73 -3.16
CA PHE A 155 17.59 7.49 -1.73
C PHE A 155 17.56 5.98 -1.42
N LEU A 156 18.56 5.51 -0.66
CA LEU A 156 18.79 4.10 -0.37
C LEU A 156 18.19 3.65 0.96
N ASP A 157 17.97 4.56 1.92
CA ASP A 157 17.47 4.16 3.22
C ASP A 157 16.03 3.63 3.12
N ARG A 158 15.77 2.58 3.90
CA ARG A 158 14.53 1.83 3.96
C ARG A 158 14.10 1.59 5.41
N SER A 159 14.90 2.01 6.39
CA SER A 159 14.66 1.75 7.81
C SER A 159 14.65 3.06 8.59
N PHE A 160 13.54 3.37 9.25
CA PHE A 160 13.31 4.68 9.84
C PHE A 160 12.87 4.54 11.29
N THR A 161 13.70 4.99 12.21
CA THR A 161 13.37 5.00 13.65
C THR A 161 12.68 6.30 14.01
N SER A 162 11.48 6.20 14.58
CA SER A 162 10.70 7.34 15.04
C SER A 162 9.79 6.91 16.18
N GLY A 163 9.73 7.72 17.24
CA GLY A 163 8.89 7.42 18.40
C GLY A 163 9.29 6.11 19.06
N LEU A 164 8.35 5.17 19.10
CA LEU A 164 8.47 3.89 19.79
C LEU A 164 8.76 2.73 18.82
N SER A 165 9.08 3.00 17.55
CA SER A 165 9.39 1.93 16.60
C SER A 165 10.44 2.28 15.54
N THR A 166 10.91 1.23 14.88
CA THR A 166 11.62 1.31 13.60
C THR A 166 10.73 0.75 12.51
N LEU A 167 10.43 1.55 11.50
CA LEU A 167 9.69 1.14 10.31
C LEU A 167 10.65 0.71 9.20
N GLU A 168 10.49 -0.49 8.66
CA GLU A 168 11.15 -0.94 7.44
C GLU A 168 10.16 -0.89 6.27
N MET A 169 10.55 -0.26 5.17
CA MET A 169 9.69 -0.09 4.00
C MET A 169 10.32 -0.74 2.78
N ALA A 170 9.54 -1.50 2.03
CA ALA A 170 9.96 -1.98 0.72
C ALA A 170 9.27 -1.13 -0.36
N PHE A 171 10.06 -0.38 -1.11
CA PHE A 171 9.60 0.40 -2.25
C PHE A 171 10.67 0.53 -3.34
N LYS A 172 10.24 0.76 -4.59
CA LYS A 172 11.12 0.93 -5.75
C LYS A 172 10.64 2.06 -6.66
N GLU A 173 11.59 2.80 -7.23
CA GLU A 173 11.33 3.70 -8.35
C GLU A 173 11.23 2.90 -9.65
N ILE A 174 10.07 2.97 -10.29
CA ILE A 174 9.78 2.33 -11.57
C ILE A 174 9.97 3.39 -12.66
N ILE A 175 10.89 3.13 -13.58
CA ILE A 175 11.27 4.05 -14.66
C ILE A 175 10.27 3.95 -15.81
N GLN A 176 9.93 5.09 -16.42
CA GLN A 176 9.01 5.15 -17.58
C GLN A 176 7.74 4.28 -17.38
N SER A 177 7.09 4.45 -16.24
CA SER A 177 5.95 3.66 -15.84
C SER A 177 4.63 4.21 -16.38
N VAL A 178 3.62 3.34 -16.27
CA VAL A 178 2.19 3.62 -16.38
C VAL A 178 1.49 3.19 -15.09
N GLU A 179 0.34 3.79 -14.81
CA GLU A 179 -0.54 3.36 -13.73
C GLU A 179 -1.39 2.17 -14.20
N ALA A 180 -1.36 1.08 -13.45
CA ALA A 180 -2.25 -0.07 -13.61
C ALA A 180 -3.26 -0.08 -12.47
N THR A 181 -4.54 0.08 -12.80
CA THR A 181 -5.64 -0.10 -11.84
C THR A 181 -6.31 -1.44 -12.06
N ILE A 182 -6.31 -2.27 -11.03
CA ILE A 182 -6.70 -3.67 -11.09
C ILE A 182 -8.11 -3.85 -10.54
N SER A 183 -8.95 -4.57 -11.29
CA SER A 183 -10.22 -5.13 -10.84
C SER A 183 -10.21 -6.65 -11.02
N VAL A 184 -10.85 -7.36 -10.11
CA VAL A 184 -11.04 -8.82 -10.21
C VAL A 184 -12.51 -9.12 -9.98
N LYS A 185 -13.14 -9.83 -10.91
CA LYS A 185 -14.55 -10.18 -10.86
C LYS A 185 -14.73 -11.68 -10.86
N VAL A 186 -15.56 -12.22 -9.98
CA VAL A 186 -15.96 -13.63 -10.05
C VAL A 186 -16.93 -13.79 -11.21
N VAL A 187 -16.60 -14.63 -12.18
CA VAL A 187 -17.40 -14.84 -13.40
C VAL A 187 -18.09 -16.20 -13.43
N ASP A 188 -17.58 -17.18 -12.70
CA ASP A 188 -18.17 -18.52 -12.59
C ASP A 188 -17.64 -19.26 -11.34
N GLY A 189 -18.44 -20.19 -10.82
CA GLY A 189 -18.14 -20.98 -9.63
C GLY A 189 -18.07 -20.17 -8.32
N SER A 190 -17.55 -20.81 -7.27
CA SER A 190 -17.40 -20.24 -5.93
C SER A 190 -16.00 -20.48 -5.37
N TRP A 191 -15.54 -19.55 -4.53
CA TRP A 191 -14.33 -19.72 -3.74
C TRP A 191 -14.44 -20.96 -2.85
N PRO A 192 -13.38 -21.78 -2.72
CA PRO A 192 -13.44 -22.99 -1.91
C PRO A 192 -13.58 -22.66 -0.41
N ASP A 193 -14.52 -23.34 0.26
CA ASP A 193 -14.74 -23.19 1.70
C ASP A 193 -13.52 -23.67 2.49
N GLY A 194 -13.19 -22.95 3.58
CA GLY A 194 -12.05 -23.29 4.45
C GLY A 194 -10.68 -22.91 3.88
N PHE A 195 -10.63 -22.06 2.85
CA PHE A 195 -9.37 -21.56 2.28
C PHE A 195 -9.24 -20.05 2.46
N ARG A 196 -8.10 -19.62 3.01
CA ARG A 196 -7.67 -18.21 2.95
C ARG A 196 -7.24 -17.84 1.55
N GLY A 197 -7.59 -16.65 1.11
CA GLY A 197 -7.24 -16.12 -0.21
C GLY A 197 -6.27 -14.95 -0.10
N VAL A 198 -5.18 -15.01 -0.86
CA VAL A 198 -4.23 -13.91 -1.00
C VAL A 198 -4.08 -13.56 -2.47
N PHE A 199 -4.41 -12.31 -2.81
CA PHE A 199 -4.26 -11.75 -4.15
C PHE A 199 -3.08 -10.79 -4.16
N CYS A 200 -2.17 -10.98 -5.11
CA CYS A 200 -0.93 -10.23 -5.19
C CYS A 200 -0.67 -9.76 -6.63
N ALA A 201 -0.17 -8.54 -6.76
CA ALA A 201 0.46 -8.05 -7.98
C ALA A 201 1.99 -8.09 -7.85
N SER A 202 2.69 -8.47 -8.91
CA SER A 202 4.15 -8.34 -9.00
C SER A 202 4.58 -7.85 -10.37
N ILE A 203 5.78 -7.28 -10.43
CA ILE A 203 6.35 -6.67 -11.63
C ILE A 203 7.68 -7.37 -11.92
N ASP A 204 7.98 -7.65 -13.19
CA ASP A 204 9.11 -8.49 -13.61
C ASP A 204 10.46 -8.10 -13.02
N ASP A 205 10.76 -6.80 -12.99
CA ASP A 205 12.05 -6.31 -12.50
C ASP A 205 12.29 -6.60 -11.00
N ILE A 206 11.30 -7.18 -10.29
CA ILE A 206 11.39 -7.60 -8.90
C ILE A 206 10.41 -8.73 -8.55
N ALA A 207 10.54 -9.91 -9.16
CA ALA A 207 9.64 -11.04 -8.89
C ALA A 207 9.47 -11.41 -7.39
N SER A 208 10.44 -11.08 -6.53
CA SER A 208 10.38 -11.31 -5.08
C SER A 208 9.50 -10.32 -4.31
N LEU A 209 9.22 -9.13 -4.86
CA LEU A 209 8.39 -8.13 -4.22
C LEU A 209 6.97 -8.14 -4.81
N LYS A 210 5.99 -8.31 -3.92
CA LYS A 210 4.58 -8.36 -4.29
C LYS A 210 3.80 -7.28 -3.56
N VAL A 211 2.89 -6.63 -4.27
CA VAL A 211 1.87 -5.77 -3.69
C VAL A 211 0.69 -6.66 -3.33
N LYS A 212 0.38 -6.77 -2.03
CA LYS A 212 -0.80 -7.50 -1.55
C LYS A 212 -2.05 -6.67 -1.86
N LEU A 213 -2.83 -7.12 -2.84
CA LEU A 213 -4.07 -6.46 -3.29
C LEU A 213 -5.23 -6.75 -2.33
N LEU A 214 -5.29 -7.99 -1.85
CA LEU A 214 -6.27 -8.46 -0.88
C LEU A 214 -5.71 -9.66 -0.13
N GLU A 215 -6.07 -9.72 1.15
CA GLU A 215 -6.02 -10.94 1.96
C GLU A 215 -7.38 -11.11 2.61
N CYS A 216 -8.01 -12.25 2.36
CA CYS A 216 -9.29 -12.63 2.94
C CYS A 216 -9.11 -13.91 3.77
N GLY A 217 -9.92 -14.01 4.83
CA GLY A 217 -9.94 -15.19 5.70
C GLY A 217 -10.53 -16.42 5.02
N ASP A 218 -10.94 -17.39 5.82
CA ASP A 218 -11.79 -18.53 5.42
C ASP A 218 -13.20 -18.12 5.03
N ASP A 219 -13.63 -16.92 5.42
CA ASP A 219 -14.85 -16.31 4.93
C ASP A 219 -14.86 -16.21 3.39
N ARG A 220 -16.06 -16.26 2.81
CA ARG A 220 -16.28 -16.04 1.38
C ARG A 220 -15.59 -14.76 0.90
N LEU A 221 -15.16 -14.75 -0.37
CA LEU A 221 -14.56 -13.57 -0.99
C LEU A 221 -15.42 -12.31 -0.75
N PRO A 222 -14.81 -11.17 -0.40
CA PRO A 222 -15.56 -9.95 -0.15
C PRO A 222 -16.02 -9.35 -1.49
N LEU A 223 -17.25 -9.65 -1.90
CA LEU A 223 -17.82 -9.16 -3.16
C LEU A 223 -18.61 -7.86 -2.99
N ASP A 224 -18.64 -7.04 -4.04
CA ASP A 224 -19.62 -5.96 -4.22
C ASP A 224 -20.89 -6.46 -4.94
N ALA A 225 -21.82 -5.54 -5.20
CA ALA A 225 -23.10 -5.86 -5.84
C ALA A 225 -22.96 -6.36 -7.29
N ASP A 226 -21.84 -6.03 -7.95
CA ASP A 226 -21.55 -6.40 -9.34
C ASP A 226 -20.70 -7.68 -9.46
N GLY A 227 -20.36 -8.29 -8.32
CA GLY A 227 -19.52 -9.49 -8.23
C GLY A 227 -18.02 -9.20 -8.31
N ASN A 228 -17.59 -7.94 -8.19
CA ASN A 228 -16.17 -7.62 -8.07
C ASN A 228 -15.69 -7.89 -6.66
N ILE A 229 -14.47 -8.41 -6.57
CA ILE A 229 -13.75 -8.57 -5.32
C ILE A 229 -13.34 -7.18 -4.83
N LYS A 230 -13.70 -6.85 -3.58
CA LYS A 230 -13.32 -5.62 -2.89
C LYS A 230 -11.84 -5.69 -2.48
N LEU A 231 -10.97 -5.46 -3.46
CA LEU A 231 -9.53 -5.31 -3.24
C LEU A 231 -9.25 -4.14 -2.28
N ARG A 232 -8.28 -4.33 -1.38
CA ARG A 232 -7.81 -3.28 -0.46
C ARG A 232 -6.88 -2.30 -1.17
N CYS A 233 -5.97 -2.81 -1.99
CA CYS A 233 -5.10 -2.01 -2.85
C CYS A 233 -5.33 -2.42 -4.31
N LYS A 234 -5.41 -1.42 -5.20
CA LYS A 234 -5.80 -1.62 -6.61
C LYS A 234 -4.80 -1.03 -7.61
N VAL A 235 -3.92 -0.15 -7.15
CA VAL A 235 -3.06 0.65 -8.02
C VAL A 235 -1.62 0.19 -7.91
N VAL A 236 -1.02 -0.11 -9.06
CA VAL A 236 0.37 -0.53 -9.19
C VAL A 236 1.03 0.24 -10.32
N SER A 237 2.26 0.69 -10.13
CA SER A 237 3.10 1.27 -11.17
C SER A 237 3.83 0.19 -11.95
N VAL A 238 3.74 0.20 -13.28
CA VAL A 238 4.39 -0.82 -14.13
C VAL A 238 5.22 -0.15 -15.22
N GLY A 239 6.48 -0.53 -15.38
CA GLY A 239 7.34 -0.03 -16.46
C GLY A 239 6.85 -0.54 -17.82
N LEU A 240 6.89 0.29 -18.86
CA LEU A 240 6.39 -0.10 -20.19
C LEU A 240 7.07 -1.33 -20.82
N GLU A 241 8.30 -1.63 -20.41
CA GLU A 241 9.08 -2.78 -20.89
C GLU A 241 8.99 -4.01 -19.98
N GLY A 242 8.31 -3.90 -18.84
CA GLY A 242 8.10 -5.00 -17.90
C GLY A 242 6.78 -5.73 -18.14
N LEU A 243 6.43 -6.66 -17.25
CA LEU A 243 5.11 -7.28 -17.20
C LEU A 243 4.47 -7.09 -15.83
N LEU A 244 3.14 -7.06 -15.80
CA LEU A 244 2.33 -7.14 -14.59
C LEU A 244 1.82 -8.57 -14.42
N ARG A 245 2.14 -9.19 -13.29
CA ARG A 245 1.58 -10.50 -12.89
C ARG A 245 0.56 -10.31 -11.80
N ILE A 246 -0.61 -10.88 -11.98
CA ILE A 246 -1.65 -10.96 -10.95
C ILE A 246 -1.77 -12.42 -10.55
N SER A 247 -1.47 -12.70 -9.28
CA SER A 247 -1.49 -14.04 -8.72
C SER A 247 -2.52 -14.15 -7.60
N VAL A 248 -3.13 -15.31 -7.50
CA VAL A 248 -4.00 -15.70 -6.40
C VAL A 248 -3.44 -16.96 -5.76
N MET A 249 -3.46 -17.00 -4.44
CA MET A 249 -3.12 -18.16 -3.63
C MET A 249 -4.28 -18.51 -2.72
N ALA A 250 -4.63 -19.78 -2.66
CA ALA A 250 -5.58 -20.34 -1.72
C ALA A 250 -4.85 -21.30 -0.78
N GLN A 251 -4.89 -21.02 0.52
CA GLN A 251 -4.27 -21.85 1.55
C GLN A 251 -5.34 -22.47 2.43
N CYS A 252 -5.33 -23.80 2.56
CA CYS A 252 -6.24 -24.52 3.44
C CYS A 252 -5.99 -24.09 4.89
N ILE A 253 -7.04 -23.76 5.64
CA ILE A 253 -6.97 -23.65 7.09
C ILE A 253 -7.21 -25.06 7.62
N ASN A 254 -6.17 -25.74 8.09
CA ASN A 254 -6.30 -27.08 8.65
C ASN A 254 -7.35 -27.07 9.78
N GLY A 255 -8.45 -27.81 9.59
CA GLY A 255 -9.21 -28.37 10.68
C GLY A 255 -8.43 -29.55 11.24
N ASP A 256 -8.19 -29.51 12.54
CA ASP A 256 -7.33 -30.42 13.30
C ASP A 256 -7.91 -31.84 13.45
N GLN A 257 -8.35 -32.49 12.35
CA GLN A 257 -8.74 -33.89 12.36
C GLN A 257 -8.23 -34.67 11.16
N VAL A 258 -7.33 -35.59 11.49
CA VAL A 258 -6.87 -36.74 10.71
C VAL A 258 -8.04 -37.44 10.04
N VAL A 259 -8.10 -37.39 8.71
CA VAL A 259 -8.54 -38.53 7.90
C VAL A 259 -7.61 -38.60 6.69
N GLU A 260 -6.83 -39.69 6.65
CA GLU A 260 -6.02 -40.10 5.53
C GLU A 260 -6.86 -40.16 4.24
N SER A 261 -6.56 -39.30 3.27
CA SER A 261 -6.72 -39.66 1.86
C SER A 261 -5.99 -38.65 0.97
N HIS A 262 -4.85 -39.09 0.45
CA HIS A 262 -4.24 -38.72 -0.83
C HIS A 262 -3.96 -37.22 -1.10
N CYS A 263 -2.68 -36.88 -0.97
CA CYS A 263 -1.98 -35.78 -1.65
C CYS A 263 -2.77 -34.46 -1.78
N ARG A 264 -3.08 -33.80 -0.66
CA ARG A 264 -3.48 -32.38 -0.72
C ARG A 264 -2.23 -31.54 -0.93
N GLU A 265 -2.10 -30.99 -2.12
CA GLU A 265 -1.30 -29.79 -2.32
C GLU A 265 -2.01 -28.68 -1.50
N ASP A 266 -1.57 -28.45 -0.26
CA ASP A 266 -2.25 -27.59 0.73
C ASP A 266 -2.37 -26.12 0.30
N VAL A 267 -1.65 -25.76 -0.77
CA VAL A 267 -1.64 -24.45 -1.40
C VAL A 267 -1.94 -24.60 -2.89
N LYS A 268 -2.99 -23.94 -3.35
CA LYS A 268 -3.29 -23.80 -4.78
C LYS A 268 -2.96 -22.38 -5.20
N SER A 269 -2.28 -22.22 -6.33
CA SER A 269 -2.00 -20.90 -6.90
C SER A 269 -2.27 -20.87 -8.40
N HIS A 270 -2.58 -19.68 -8.90
CA HIS A 270 -2.70 -19.39 -10.33
C HIS A 270 -2.24 -17.96 -10.55
N GLU A 271 -1.62 -17.70 -11.70
CA GLU A 271 -1.26 -16.35 -12.12
C GLU A 271 -1.68 -16.07 -13.56
N VAL A 272 -1.96 -14.80 -13.83
CA VAL A 272 -2.16 -14.27 -15.18
C VAL A 272 -1.20 -13.11 -15.40
N VAL A 273 -0.78 -12.93 -16.65
CA VAL A 273 0.24 -11.95 -17.04
C VAL A 273 -0.36 -10.92 -17.98
N PHE A 274 0.03 -9.66 -17.81
CA PHE A 274 -0.37 -8.56 -18.66
C PHE A 274 0.83 -7.77 -19.16
N GLU A 275 0.83 -7.49 -20.46
CA GLU A 275 1.70 -6.50 -21.08
C GLU A 275 1.17 -5.08 -20.80
N PRO A 276 2.00 -4.17 -20.28
CA PRO A 276 1.62 -2.79 -20.02
C PRO A 276 1.20 -2.06 -21.29
N ARG A 277 0.18 -1.22 -21.16
CA ARG A 277 -0.28 -0.32 -22.23
C ARG A 277 -0.22 1.12 -21.76
N ARG A 278 -0.16 2.05 -22.70
CA ARG A 278 -0.21 3.48 -22.40
C ARG A 278 -1.63 3.91 -21.97
N SER A 279 -2.64 3.28 -22.51
CA SER A 279 -4.04 3.57 -22.24
C SER A 279 -4.93 2.38 -22.55
N GLY A 280 -6.21 2.49 -22.20
CA GLY A 280 -7.23 1.46 -22.40
C GLY A 280 -7.22 0.38 -21.33
N THR A 281 -7.87 -0.73 -21.64
CA THR A 281 -8.06 -1.85 -20.72
C THR A 281 -7.52 -3.15 -21.32
N SER A 282 -7.02 -4.02 -20.45
CA SER A 282 -6.70 -5.41 -20.76
C SER A 282 -7.48 -6.32 -19.82
N SER A 283 -8.03 -7.42 -20.32
CA SER A 283 -8.73 -8.41 -19.50
C SER A 283 -8.20 -9.83 -19.72
N ASN A 284 -8.27 -10.66 -18.68
CA ASN A 284 -7.96 -12.08 -18.74
C ASN A 284 -8.91 -12.87 -17.81
N THR A 285 -9.57 -13.90 -18.34
CA THR A 285 -10.58 -14.73 -17.63
C THR A 285 -10.04 -16.07 -17.11
N GLU A 286 -8.73 -16.29 -17.19
CA GLU A 286 -8.09 -17.57 -16.90
C GLU A 286 -7.73 -17.73 -15.42
N LEU A 287 -7.75 -16.64 -14.63
CA LEU A 287 -7.43 -16.69 -13.20
C LEU A 287 -8.42 -17.60 -12.46
N LYS A 288 -7.91 -18.68 -11.85
CA LYS A 288 -8.78 -19.73 -11.30
C LYS A 288 -8.22 -20.38 -10.05
N ILE A 289 -9.09 -20.63 -9.07
CA ILE A 289 -8.83 -21.49 -7.91
C ILE A 289 -9.97 -22.50 -7.77
N GLY A 290 -9.68 -23.79 -7.89
CA GLY A 290 -10.71 -24.83 -7.81
C GLY A 290 -11.79 -24.63 -8.88
N SER A 291 -13.04 -24.44 -8.49
CA SER A 291 -14.15 -24.07 -9.38
C SER A 291 -14.28 -22.55 -9.61
N CYS A 292 -13.71 -21.72 -8.75
CA CYS A 292 -13.82 -20.25 -8.83
C CYS A 292 -13.02 -19.72 -10.02
N ARG A 293 -13.72 -19.20 -11.03
CA ARG A 293 -13.13 -18.52 -12.18
C ARG A 293 -13.31 -17.02 -12.02
N MET A 294 -12.26 -16.29 -12.30
CA MET A 294 -12.21 -14.84 -12.12
C MET A 294 -11.71 -14.17 -13.40
N GLU A 295 -12.34 -13.05 -13.74
CA GLU A 295 -11.83 -12.12 -14.73
C GLU A 295 -11.01 -11.04 -14.04
N VAL A 296 -9.76 -10.88 -14.47
CA VAL A 296 -8.92 -9.76 -14.07
C VAL A 296 -8.99 -8.71 -15.17
N THR A 297 -9.32 -7.47 -14.82
CA THR A 297 -9.24 -6.32 -15.71
C THR A 297 -8.20 -5.34 -15.20
N VAL A 298 -7.33 -4.86 -16.09
CA VAL A 298 -6.35 -3.83 -15.81
C VAL A 298 -6.66 -2.62 -16.67
N SER A 299 -6.92 -1.49 -16.02
CA SER A 299 -7.06 -0.18 -16.65
C SER A 299 -5.72 0.54 -16.60
N TRP A 300 -5.20 0.89 -17.77
CA TRP A 300 -3.90 1.54 -17.92
C TRP A 300 -4.05 3.04 -18.05
N SER A 301 -3.20 3.82 -17.40
CA SER A 301 -3.22 5.28 -17.46
C SER A 301 -1.80 5.87 -17.55
N LEU A 302 -1.64 6.88 -18.40
CA LEU A 302 -0.49 7.79 -18.38
C LEU A 302 -0.66 8.84 -17.26
N PHE A 303 0.40 9.63 -17.06
CA PHE A 303 0.40 10.74 -16.13
C PHE A 303 0.37 12.07 -16.89
N SER A 304 -0.37 13.05 -16.38
CA SER A 304 -0.40 14.41 -16.92
C SER A 304 0.09 15.42 -15.88
N TYR A 305 0.80 16.44 -16.33
CA TYR A 305 1.21 17.61 -15.54
C TYR A 305 0.24 18.78 -15.69
N GLN A 306 -1.04 18.56 -16.04
CA GLN A 306 -2.00 19.66 -16.00
C GLN A 306 -2.26 20.04 -14.53
N LEU A 307 -1.34 20.85 -14.01
CA LEU A 307 -1.44 21.76 -12.88
C LEU A 307 -2.39 22.90 -13.24
#